data_AF-A0A6M7W8Q2-F1
#
_entry.id   AF-A0A6M7W8Q2-F1
#
_cell.length_a   1.000
_cell.length_b   1.000
_cell.length_c   1.000
_cell.angle_alpha   90.00
_cell.angle_beta   90.00
_cell.angle_gamma   90.00
#
_symmetry.space_group_name_H-M   'P 1'
#
loop_
_entity.id
_entity.type
_entity.pdbx_description
1 polymer ?
#
loop_
_entity_poly.entity_id
_entity_poly.type
_entity_poly.pdbx_seq_one_letter_code
_entity_poly.pdbx_strand_id
1 'polypeptide(L)'
;MDDGAHHRPFGSVLNDAIGQFASLMRLDLRLLEAEMRAKATPIVSSGACGVAAALFFVLAAFALVEFLILAMIHFGVDAMFACLTAGAVLVGAGMLSLYLAKRALIGWTIAPVETVNQVRADLAALKQGIRYGSTQQ
;
A
#
# COMPACT_ATOMS: atom_id res chain seq x y z
N MET A 1 -42.40 -50.26 -19.71
CA MET A 1 -40.97 -50.54 -19.47
C MET A 1 -40.20 -50.00 -20.67
N ASP A 2 -39.17 -49.17 -20.59
CA ASP A 2 -38.46 -48.56 -19.48
C ASP A 2 -37.57 -47.44 -20.08
N ASP A 3 -37.61 -46.27 -19.45
CA ASP A 3 -36.54 -45.30 -19.20
C ASP A 3 -35.73 -44.66 -20.36
N GLY A 4 -36.27 -43.53 -20.82
CA GLY A 4 -35.53 -42.44 -21.44
C GLY A 4 -34.68 -41.66 -20.42
N ALA A 5 -33.44 -42.10 -20.21
CA ALA A 5 -32.44 -41.37 -19.43
C ALA A 5 -31.87 -40.18 -20.22
N HIS A 6 -32.61 -39.06 -20.25
CA HIS A 6 -32.07 -37.76 -20.65
C HIS A 6 -31.04 -37.29 -19.62
N HIS A 7 -29.77 -37.67 -19.80
CA HIS A 7 -28.62 -37.00 -19.18
C HIS A 7 -28.58 -35.55 -19.66
N ARG A 8 -29.23 -34.63 -18.94
CA ARG A 8 -28.92 -33.20 -19.05
C ARG A 8 -27.48 -33.04 -18.56
N PRO A 9 -26.54 -32.61 -19.42
CA PRO A 9 -25.13 -32.59 -19.06
C PRO A 9 -24.94 -31.50 -17.99
N PHE A 10 -24.62 -31.91 -16.77
CA PHE A 10 -24.18 -31.02 -15.69
C PHE A 10 -23.04 -30.07 -16.13
N GLY A 11 -22.33 -30.41 -17.20
CA GLY A 11 -21.34 -29.55 -17.86
C GLY A 11 -21.91 -28.27 -18.49
N SER A 12 -23.17 -28.24 -18.95
CA SER A 12 -23.75 -27.01 -19.52
C SER A 12 -24.09 -25.97 -18.45
N VAL A 13 -24.50 -26.41 -17.25
CA VAL A 13 -24.84 -25.52 -16.13
C VAL A 13 -23.56 -24.92 -15.50
N LEU A 14 -22.49 -25.70 -15.42
CA LEU A 14 -21.18 -25.22 -14.95
C LEU A 14 -20.56 -24.22 -15.95
N ASN A 15 -20.68 -24.47 -17.25
CA ASN A 15 -20.18 -23.55 -18.27
C ASN A 15 -20.95 -22.21 -18.28
N ASP A 16 -22.26 -22.25 -18.03
CA ASP A 16 -23.09 -21.04 -17.93
C ASP A 16 -22.79 -20.24 -16.65
N ALA A 17 -22.54 -20.94 -15.53
CA ALA A 17 -22.11 -20.32 -14.27
C ALA A 17 -20.72 -19.66 -14.38
N ILE A 18 -19.76 -20.30 -15.05
CA ILE A 18 -18.43 -19.71 -15.32
C ILE A 18 -18.56 -18.48 -16.24
N GLY A 19 -19.46 -18.53 -17.23
CA GLY A 19 -19.78 -17.40 -18.09
C GLY A 19 -20.34 -16.19 -17.33
N GLN A 20 -21.22 -16.43 -16.35
CA GLN A 20 -21.77 -15.39 -15.49
C GLN A 20 -20.73 -14.81 -14.51
N PHE A 21 -19.87 -15.64 -13.92
CA PHE A 21 -18.74 -15.18 -13.08
C PHE A 21 -17.75 -14.32 -13.88
N ALA A 22 -17.43 -14.70 -15.11
CA ALA A 22 -16.57 -13.91 -15.98
C ALA A 22 -17.17 -12.55 -16.33
N SER A 23 -18.51 -12.46 -16.43
CA SER A 23 -19.23 -11.21 -16.68
C SER A 23 -19.17 -10.26 -15.47
N LEU A 24 -19.37 -10.78 -14.26
CA LEU A 24 -19.28 -10.01 -13.01
C LEU A 24 -17.87 -9.50 -12.75
N MET A 25 -16.86 -10.35 -12.94
CA MET A 25 -15.45 -10.01 -12.74
C MET A 25 -14.97 -8.92 -13.71
N ARG A 26 -15.49 -8.89 -14.94
CA ARG A 26 -15.24 -7.80 -15.91
C ARG A 26 -15.85 -6.48 -15.46
N LEU A 27 -16.98 -6.51 -14.74
CA LEU A 27 -17.64 -5.31 -14.22
C LEU A 27 -16.84 -4.72 -13.05
N ASP A 28 -16.38 -5.58 -12.13
CA ASP A 28 -15.52 -5.17 -11.01
C ASP A 28 -14.17 -4.63 -11.48
N LEU A 29 -13.56 -5.23 -12.50
CA LEU A 29 -12.32 -4.72 -13.09
C LEU A 29 -12.52 -3.34 -13.74
N ARG A 30 -13.66 -3.11 -14.41
CA ARG A 30 -13.97 -1.81 -15.01
C ARG A 30 -14.26 -0.74 -13.95
N LEU A 31 -14.94 -1.09 -12.86
CA LEU A 31 -15.18 -0.20 -11.72
C LEU A 31 -13.88 0.15 -11.00
N LEU A 32 -13.01 -0.83 -10.78
CA LEU A 32 -11.68 -0.63 -10.21
C LEU A 32 -10.81 0.27 -11.09
N GLU A 33 -10.82 0.06 -12.42
CA GLU A 33 -10.08 0.93 -13.35
C GLU A 33 -10.64 2.37 -13.34
N ALA A 34 -11.97 2.53 -13.28
CA ALA A 34 -12.60 3.84 -13.19
C ALA A 34 -12.26 4.55 -11.87
N GLU A 35 -12.26 3.84 -10.75
CA GLU A 35 -11.88 4.40 -9.45
C GLU A 35 -10.38 4.72 -9.39
N MET A 36 -9.52 3.85 -9.93
CA MET A 36 -8.09 4.12 -10.05
C MET A 36 -7.82 5.32 -10.96
N ARG A 37 -8.52 5.48 -12.09
CA ARG A 37 -8.43 6.69 -12.92
C ARG A 37 -8.92 7.92 -12.15
N ALA A 38 -10.05 7.84 -11.46
CA ALA A 38 -10.58 8.97 -10.68
C ALA A 38 -9.64 9.40 -9.53
N LYS A 39 -8.97 8.45 -8.87
CA LYS A 39 -7.96 8.72 -7.83
C LYS A 39 -6.60 9.15 -8.40
N ALA A 40 -6.21 8.64 -9.57
CA ALA A 40 -4.92 8.95 -10.19
C ALA A 40 -4.90 10.29 -10.95
N THR A 41 -6.04 10.76 -11.46
CA THR A 41 -6.11 12.01 -12.26
C THR A 41 -5.55 13.24 -11.51
N PRO A 42 -5.86 13.49 -10.22
CA PRO A 42 -5.23 14.59 -9.48
C PRO A 42 -3.76 14.32 -9.09
N ILE A 43 -3.34 13.06 -8.97
CA ILE A 43 -1.97 12.66 -8.57
C ILE A 43 -0.99 12.80 -9.74
N VAL A 44 -1.42 12.54 -10.99
CA VAL A 44 -0.54 12.55 -12.16
C VAL A 44 -0.23 13.98 -12.64
N SER A 45 -1.20 14.90 -12.60
CA SER A 45 -0.99 16.30 -13.02
C SER A 45 -0.19 17.10 -12.00
N SER A 46 -0.38 16.85 -10.69
CA SER A 46 0.38 17.51 -9.62
C SER A 46 1.70 16.80 -9.28
N GLY A 47 1.83 15.52 -9.65
CA GLY A 47 2.99 14.68 -9.33
C GLY A 47 4.29 15.14 -9.98
N ALA A 48 4.24 15.62 -11.23
CA ALA A 48 5.43 16.16 -11.90
C ALA A 48 5.98 17.42 -11.20
N CYS A 49 5.08 18.32 -10.77
CA CYS A 49 5.46 19.50 -10.00
C CYS A 49 5.95 19.12 -8.59
N GLY A 50 5.31 18.12 -7.96
CA GLY A 50 5.73 17.58 -6.66
C GLY A 50 7.13 16.97 -6.68
N VAL A 51 7.47 16.20 -7.71
CA VAL A 51 8.82 15.61 -7.85
C VAL A 51 9.87 16.69 -8.08
N ALA A 52 9.60 17.68 -8.94
CA ALA A 52 10.51 18.80 -9.14
C ALA A 52 10.72 19.62 -7.85
N ALA A 53 9.65 19.93 -7.12
CA ALA A 53 9.72 20.63 -5.85
C ALA A 53 10.50 19.83 -4.80
N ALA A 54 10.29 18.52 -4.72
CA ALA A 54 11.04 17.64 -3.83
C ALA A 54 12.54 17.64 -4.16
N LEU A 55 12.90 17.59 -5.44
CA LEU A 55 14.30 17.68 -5.87
C LEU A 55 14.93 19.01 -5.47
N PHE A 56 14.27 20.14 -5.73
CA PHE A 56 14.77 21.46 -5.30
C PHE A 56 14.90 21.54 -3.78
N PHE A 57 13.96 20.97 -3.03
CA PHE A 57 14.02 20.94 -1.57
C PHE A 57 15.20 20.11 -1.05
N VAL A 58 15.48 18.96 -1.68
CA VAL A 58 16.66 18.15 -1.36
C VAL A 58 17.94 18.93 -1.64
N LEU A 59 18.06 19.57 -2.80
CA LEU A 59 19.22 20.39 -3.14
C LEU A 59 19.41 21.56 -2.17
N ALA A 60 18.32 22.25 -1.81
CA ALA A 60 18.35 23.33 -0.83
C ALA A 60 18.78 22.83 0.56
N ALA A 61 18.30 21.65 0.98
CA ALA A 61 18.70 21.04 2.24
C ALA A 61 20.21 20.71 2.25
N PHE A 62 20.76 20.17 1.15
CA PHE A 62 22.20 19.96 1.01
C PHE A 62 23.00 21.26 1.15
N ALA A 63 22.60 22.31 0.42
CA ALA A 63 23.27 23.61 0.49
C ALA A 63 23.23 24.22 1.91
N LEU A 64 22.13 24.05 2.65
CA LEU A 64 22.04 24.50 4.04
C LEU A 64 22.95 23.73 4.98
N VAL A 65 23.13 22.42 4.77
CA VAL A 65 24.06 21.61 5.57
C VAL A 65 25.50 22.06 5.32
N GLU A 66 25.88 22.29 4.06
CA GLU A 66 27.20 22.82 3.71
C GLU A 66 27.43 24.20 4.31
N PHE A 67 26.44 25.09 4.22
CA PHE A 67 26.48 26.41 4.85
C PHE A 67 26.70 26.33 6.36
N LEU A 68 26.01 25.41 7.06
CA LEU A 68 26.18 25.20 8.49
C LEU A 68 27.61 24.76 8.83
N ILE A 69 28.18 23.84 8.05
CA ILE A 69 29.56 23.37 8.23
C ILE A 69 30.54 24.53 8.03
N LEU A 70 30.40 25.29 6.95
CA LEU A 70 31.24 26.45 6.65
C LEU A 70 31.12 27.55 7.72
N ALA A 71 29.91 27.79 8.23
CA ALA A 71 29.68 28.73 9.31
C ALA A 71 30.43 28.30 10.59
N MET A 72 30.38 27.02 10.96
CA MET A 72 31.13 26.50 12.10
C MET A 72 32.65 26.65 11.92
N ILE A 73 33.16 26.37 10.72
CA ILE A 73 34.56 26.59 10.39
C ILE A 73 34.93 28.07 10.52
N HIS A 74 34.06 28.97 10.05
CA HIS A 74 34.26 30.41 10.18
C HIS A 74 34.33 30.88 11.65
N PHE A 75 33.58 30.23 12.54
CA PHE A 75 33.65 30.45 13.99
C PHE A 75 34.90 29.84 14.67
N GLY A 76 35.80 29.21 13.90
CA GLY A 76 37.05 28.65 14.39
C GLY A 76 36.95 27.18 14.83
N VAL A 77 35.85 26.49 14.51
CA VAL A 77 35.75 25.04 14.72
C VAL A 77 36.55 24.32 13.64
N ASP A 78 37.38 23.36 14.02
CA ASP A 78 38.11 22.54 13.06
C ASP A 78 37.14 21.77 12.15
N ALA A 79 37.48 21.67 10.87
CA ALA A 79 36.61 21.12 9.83
C ALA A 79 36.17 19.68 10.13
N MET A 80 37.03 18.88 10.75
CA MET A 80 36.73 17.49 11.09
C MET A 80 35.65 17.42 12.17
N PHE A 81 35.75 18.27 13.19
CA PHE A 81 34.73 18.37 14.24
C PHE A 81 33.43 19.01 13.75
N ALA A 82 33.51 19.97 12.82
CA ALA A 82 32.34 20.59 12.22
C ALA A 82 31.50 19.58 11.43
N CYS A 83 32.14 18.78 10.57
CA CYS A 83 31.48 17.71 9.82
C CYS A 83 30.93 16.61 10.75
N LEU A 84 31.71 16.20 11.76
CA LEU A 84 31.29 15.14 12.70
C LEU A 84 30.03 15.54 13.48
N THR A 85 29.99 16.76 14.00
CA THR A 85 28.86 17.27 14.80
C THR A 85 27.63 17.54 13.93
N ALA A 86 27.78 18.19 12.76
CA ALA A 86 26.67 18.39 11.83
C ALA A 86 26.07 17.03 11.38
N GLY A 87 26.93 16.06 11.05
CA GLY A 87 26.51 14.71 10.70
C GLY A 87 25.79 13.98 11.84
N ALA A 88 26.33 14.07 13.07
CA ALA A 88 25.71 13.47 14.25
C ALA A 88 24.32 14.05 14.54
N VAL A 89 24.15 15.38 14.41
CA VAL A 89 22.86 16.05 14.57
C VAL A 89 21.86 15.60 13.50
N LEU A 90 22.28 15.51 12.23
CA LEU A 90 21.43 15.03 11.15
C LEU A 90 21.00 13.57 11.34
N VAL A 91 21.91 12.70 11.77
CA VAL A 91 21.60 11.29 12.07
C VAL A 91 20.60 11.20 13.23
N GLY A 92 20.81 11.97 14.30
CA GLY A 92 19.90 12.01 15.45
C GLY A 92 18.50 12.51 15.07
N ALA A 93 18.43 13.63 14.35
CA ALA A 93 17.18 14.18 13.85
C ALA A 93 16.48 13.22 12.87
N GLY A 94 17.23 12.57 11.99
CA GLY A 94 16.73 11.55 11.07
C GLY A 94 16.15 10.34 11.79
N MET A 95 16.85 9.80 12.80
CA MET A 95 16.33 8.70 13.62
C MET A 95 15.07 9.12 14.39
N LEU A 96 15.04 10.32 14.97
CA LEU A 96 13.87 10.83 15.67
C LEU A 96 12.68 11.01 14.72
N SER A 97 12.91 11.57 13.53
CA SER A 97 11.88 11.71 12.49
C SER A 97 11.36 10.35 12.02
N LEU A 98 12.23 9.36 11.80
CA LEU A 98 11.83 8.00 11.47
C LEU A 98 11.03 7.34 12.61
N TYR A 99 11.41 7.59 13.86
CA TYR A 99 10.68 7.09 15.02
C TYR A 99 9.28 7.73 15.13
N LEU A 100 9.19 9.04 14.95
CA LEU A 100 7.94 9.79 14.91
C LEU A 100 7.07 9.38 13.72
N ALA A 101 7.65 9.21 12.54
CA ALA A 101 6.97 8.74 11.34
C ALA A 101 6.47 7.31 11.54
N LYS A 102 7.28 6.39 12.07
CA LYS A 102 6.82 5.05 12.44
C LYS A 102 5.67 5.09 13.44
N ARG A 103 5.78 5.91 14.48
CA ARG A 103 4.72 6.07 15.48
C ARG A 103 3.46 6.71 14.90
N ALA A 104 3.62 7.66 13.98
CA ALA A 104 2.53 8.24 13.23
C ALA A 104 1.89 7.20 12.31
N LEU A 105 2.65 6.38 11.58
CA LEU A 105 2.10 5.30 10.75
C LEU A 105 1.43 4.19 11.57
N ILE A 106 1.90 3.92 12.79
CA ILE A 106 1.29 2.95 13.71
C ILE A 106 0.06 3.54 14.41
N GLY A 107 0.07 4.83 14.72
CA GLY A 107 -1.05 5.57 15.33
C GLY A 107 -2.08 6.06 14.31
N TRP A 108 -1.72 6.13 13.03
CA TRP A 108 -2.61 6.42 11.92
C TRP A 108 -3.29 5.12 11.56
N THR A 109 -4.52 5.02 12.05
CA THR A 109 -5.46 3.94 11.88
C THR A 109 -5.85 3.77 10.40
N ILE A 110 -4.92 3.33 9.55
CA ILE A 110 -5.17 2.77 8.21
C ILE A 110 -4.86 1.25 8.23
N ALA A 111 -4.79 0.64 9.41
CA ALA A 111 -5.16 -0.77 9.55
C ALA A 111 -6.61 -0.76 10.05
N PRO A 112 -7.62 -0.94 9.17
CA PRO A 112 -9.00 -1.00 9.61
C PRO A 112 -9.12 -2.28 10.42
N VAL A 113 -9.17 -2.13 11.75
CA VAL A 113 -9.26 -3.23 12.71
C VAL A 113 -10.47 -4.12 12.40
N GLU A 114 -11.53 -3.50 11.87
CA GLU A 114 -12.72 -4.13 11.29
C GLU A 114 -12.37 -5.09 10.14
N THR A 115 -11.63 -4.66 9.11
CA THR A 115 -11.30 -5.53 7.96
C THR A 115 -10.43 -6.72 8.33
N VAL A 116 -9.47 -6.57 9.24
CA VAL A 116 -8.65 -7.72 9.66
C VAL A 116 -9.47 -8.72 10.47
N ASN A 117 -10.42 -8.25 11.28
CA ASN A 117 -11.29 -9.11 12.04
C ASN A 117 -12.36 -9.78 11.16
N GLN A 118 -12.87 -9.07 10.14
CA GLN A 118 -13.78 -9.60 9.13
C GLN A 118 -13.10 -10.64 8.24
N VAL A 119 -11.88 -10.39 7.76
CA VAL A 119 -11.09 -11.39 7.00
C VAL A 119 -10.78 -12.61 7.87
N ARG A 120 -10.47 -12.41 9.16
CA ARG A 120 -10.23 -13.53 10.09
C ARG A 120 -11.51 -14.33 10.38
N ALA A 121 -12.66 -13.66 10.46
CA ALA A 121 -13.97 -14.30 10.58
C ALA A 121 -14.35 -15.06 9.30
N ASP A 122 -14.05 -14.52 8.13
CA ASP A 122 -14.27 -15.17 6.83
C ASP A 122 -13.37 -16.40 6.67
N LEU A 123 -12.10 -16.32 7.06
CA LEU A 123 -11.22 -17.50 7.08
C LEU A 123 -11.71 -18.56 8.07
N ALA A 124 -12.25 -18.15 9.22
CA ALA A 124 -12.83 -19.08 10.19
C ALA A 124 -14.10 -19.76 9.64
N ALA A 125 -14.97 -18.99 8.98
CA ALA A 125 -16.19 -19.50 8.34
C ALA A 125 -15.85 -20.44 7.17
N LEU A 126 -14.85 -20.12 6.35
CA LEU A 126 -14.36 -21.00 5.27
C LEU A 126 -13.76 -22.30 5.82
N LYS A 127 -12.98 -22.23 6.91
CA LYS A 127 -12.44 -23.42 7.56
C LYS A 127 -13.55 -24.32 8.13
N GLN A 128 -14.62 -23.72 8.65
CA GLN A 128 -15.79 -24.46 9.12
C GLN A 128 -16.63 -25.02 7.97
N GLY A 129 -16.79 -24.28 6.87
CA GLY A 129 -17.45 -24.74 5.64
C GLY A 129 -16.74 -25.94 5.00
N ILE A 130 -15.40 -25.93 4.96
CA ILE A 130 -14.59 -27.07 4.49
C ILE A 130 -14.74 -28.29 5.42
N ARG A 131 -14.87 -28.07 6.74
CA ARG A 131 -15.08 -29.13 7.72
C ARG A 131 -16.48 -29.76 7.63
N TYR A 132 -17.50 -28.99 7.23
CA TYR A 132 -18.89 -29.48 7.10
C TYR A 132 -19.15 -30.14 5.73
N GLY A 133 -18.42 -29.73 4.69
CA GLY A 133 -18.48 -30.35 3.36
C GLY A 133 -17.91 -31.78 3.29
N SER A 134 -17.12 -32.23 4.29
CA SER A 134 -16.54 -33.57 4.32
C SER A 134 -17.35 -34.60 5.11
N THR A 135 -18.55 -34.26 5.60
CA THR A 135 -19.44 -35.16 6.37
C THR A 135 -20.75 -35.49 5.67
N GLN A 136 -20.87 -35.16 4.38
CA GLN A 136 -21.99 -35.52 3.50
C GLN A 136 -21.50 -36.25 2.23
N GLN A 137 -20.55 -37.17 2.41
CA GLN A 137 -20.32 -38.29 1.48
C GLN A 137 -20.27 -39.59 2.27
#